data_AF-A0A914XYD1-F1
#
_entry.id   AF-A0A914XYD1-F1
#
_cell.length_a   1.000
_cell.length_b   1.000
_cell.length_c   1.000
_cell.angle_alpha   90.00
_cell.angle_beta   90.00
_cell.angle_gamma   90.00
#
_symmetry.space_group_name_H-M   'P 1'
#
loop_
_entity.id
_entity.type
_entity.pdbx_description
1 polymer ?
#
loop_
_entity_poly.entity_id
_entity_poly.type
_entity_poly.pdbx_seq_one_letter_code
_entity_poly.pdbx_strand_id
1 'polypeptide(L)'
;MNVKIYLKLKLSRFFSSAIAIATFIRGEDDETRALRRTLIRYMILTQSLVLRDISLQTRKRFPALETLEAAGFCSKEELYIIENTHDSYSRYWIPIEWCFEHLYEAKREGKIESIFLLERITAEIRDFREGLAKLLKFDWVPVPLGDTYSQLVFLSVRLYFIIALFTRQFLRDFEHPYWFPIATTIQFIVYVGWLKVAEALLNPLGEDDDDLECNYVIDKNLITGMTLVDRGGIRAPTLIKDAFWDNEHITPLYSYDAANRTIYPLIGSASKVNYVKKVQNIIMTPHKLKLAKLNENEQYQRTKSVDISDHNVKHIRMRKMSKERDPNKILRLVRQRSLAETLENITTTAPTNNEIDRKMHERF
;
A
#
# COMPACT_ATOMS: atom_id res chain seq x y z
N MET A 1 -0.42 0.07 -15.97
CA MET A 1 0.13 0.31 -14.60
C MET A 1 -0.95 0.48 -13.53
N ASN A 2 -2.04 1.23 -13.75
CA ASN A 2 -3.09 1.41 -12.74
C ASN A 2 -3.92 0.15 -12.40
N VAL A 3 -4.10 -0.78 -13.35
CA VAL A 3 -4.99 -1.95 -13.16
C VAL A 3 -4.41 -2.95 -12.16
N LYS A 4 -3.16 -3.43 -12.32
CA LYS A 4 -2.53 -4.36 -11.34
C LYS A 4 -2.44 -3.77 -9.92
N ILE A 5 -2.10 -2.48 -9.79
CA ILE A 5 -2.07 -1.78 -8.47
C ILE A 5 -3.49 -1.67 -7.89
N TYR A 6 -4.48 -1.31 -8.71
CA TYR A 6 -5.88 -1.20 -8.30
C TYR A 6 -6.47 -2.55 -7.89
N LEU A 7 -6.19 -3.63 -8.64
CA LEU A 7 -6.59 -5.00 -8.28
C LEU A 7 -5.93 -5.43 -6.96
N LYS A 8 -4.64 -5.15 -6.76
CA LYS A 8 -3.92 -5.49 -5.52
C LYS A 8 -4.49 -4.75 -4.30
N LEU A 9 -4.87 -3.48 -4.47
CA LEU A 9 -5.56 -2.67 -3.45
C LEU A 9 -7.01 -3.13 -3.18
N LYS A 10 -7.65 -3.81 -4.14
CA LYS A 10 -9.03 -4.31 -4.00
C LYS A 10 -9.08 -5.69 -3.37
N LEU A 11 -8.15 -6.57 -3.72
CA LEU A 11 -7.96 -7.87 -3.09
C LEU A 11 -7.58 -7.75 -1.60
N SER A 12 -6.98 -6.61 -1.19
CA SER A 12 -6.70 -6.33 0.22
C SER A 12 -7.91 -5.93 1.06
N ARG A 13 -9.11 -5.73 0.47
CA ARG A 13 -10.30 -5.31 1.21
C ARG A 13 -10.89 -6.40 2.11
N PHE A 14 -10.54 -7.66 1.86
CA PHE A 14 -10.90 -8.79 2.73
C PHE A 14 -10.50 -8.55 4.19
N PHE A 15 -9.33 -7.95 4.43
CA PHE A 15 -8.83 -7.70 5.78
C PHE A 15 -9.73 -6.77 6.59
N SER A 16 -10.30 -5.74 5.95
CA SER A 16 -11.19 -4.79 6.64
C SER A 16 -12.45 -5.50 7.16
N SER A 17 -13.07 -6.34 6.33
CA SER A 17 -14.23 -7.14 6.72
C SER A 17 -13.86 -8.15 7.81
N ALA A 18 -12.71 -8.82 7.69
CA ALA A 18 -12.26 -9.78 8.68
C ALA A 18 -12.00 -9.13 10.06
N ILE A 19 -11.40 -7.95 10.09
CA ILE A 19 -11.20 -7.17 11.32
C ILE A 19 -12.53 -6.74 11.92
N ALA A 20 -13.48 -6.29 11.10
CA ALA A 20 -14.82 -5.93 11.56
C ALA A 20 -15.55 -7.13 12.19
N ILE A 21 -15.52 -8.29 11.53
CA ILE A 21 -16.08 -9.56 12.05
C ILE A 21 -15.43 -9.93 13.39
N ALA A 22 -14.10 -9.91 13.48
CA ALA A 22 -13.36 -10.27 14.69
C ALA A 22 -13.64 -9.31 15.87
N THR A 23 -13.80 -8.01 15.60
CA THR A 23 -13.93 -6.98 16.63
C THR A 23 -15.38 -6.80 17.11
N PHE A 24 -16.34 -6.89 16.20
CA PHE A 24 -17.74 -6.51 16.47
C PHE A 24 -18.64 -7.69 16.86
N ILE A 25 -18.25 -8.93 16.52
CA ILE A 25 -18.95 -10.14 16.98
C ILE A 25 -18.23 -10.65 18.24
N ARG A 26 -18.79 -10.29 19.41
CA ARG A 26 -18.20 -10.59 20.71
C ARG A 26 -18.75 -11.93 21.23
N GLY A 27 -17.87 -12.69 21.89
CA GLY A 27 -18.18 -14.01 22.45
C GLY A 27 -16.98 -14.95 22.34
N GLU A 28 -16.67 -15.63 23.45
CA GLU A 28 -15.59 -16.61 23.54
C GLU A 28 -16.11 -18.06 23.45
N ASP A 29 -17.43 -18.22 23.38
CA ASP A 29 -18.10 -19.50 23.18
C ASP A 29 -17.77 -20.09 21.81
N ASP A 30 -17.76 -21.43 21.76
CA ASP A 30 -17.45 -22.18 20.55
C ASP A 30 -18.44 -21.89 19.42
N GLU A 31 -19.68 -21.55 19.74
CA GLU A 31 -20.71 -21.19 18.77
C GLU A 31 -20.42 -19.85 18.09
N THR A 32 -20.07 -18.81 18.85
CA THR A 32 -19.65 -17.50 18.30
C THR A 32 -18.33 -17.62 17.55
N ARG A 33 -17.41 -18.47 18.03
CA ARG A 33 -16.19 -18.81 17.28
C ARG A 33 -16.52 -19.46 15.94
N ALA A 34 -17.42 -20.45 15.92
CA ALA A 34 -17.86 -21.11 14.70
C ALA A 34 -18.52 -20.11 13.75
N LEU A 35 -19.40 -19.23 14.25
CA LEU A 35 -20.01 -18.15 13.49
C LEU A 35 -18.95 -17.27 12.79
N ARG A 36 -17.98 -16.71 13.53
CA ARG A 36 -16.96 -15.85 12.91
C ARG A 36 -16.12 -16.59 11.87
N ARG A 37 -15.77 -17.86 12.13
CA ARG A 37 -15.02 -18.71 11.18
C ARG A 37 -15.83 -19.00 9.93
N THR A 38 -17.12 -19.27 10.06
CA THR A 38 -18.04 -19.53 8.94
C THR A 38 -18.20 -18.29 8.06
N LEU A 39 -18.36 -17.09 8.65
CA LEU A 39 -18.43 -15.84 7.88
C LEU A 39 -17.17 -15.61 7.03
N ILE A 40 -15.99 -15.82 7.61
CA ILE A 40 -14.72 -15.74 6.88
C ILE A 40 -14.67 -16.79 5.76
N ARG A 41 -15.05 -18.03 6.05
CA ARG A 41 -15.06 -19.13 5.10
C ARG A 41 -15.97 -18.84 3.90
N TYR A 42 -17.16 -18.31 4.13
CA TYR A 42 -18.09 -17.91 3.06
C TYR A 42 -17.56 -16.77 2.20
N MET A 43 -16.92 -15.76 2.79
CA MET A 43 -16.25 -14.71 2.02
C MET A 43 -15.16 -15.28 1.10
N ILE A 44 -14.37 -16.23 1.59
CA ILE A 44 -13.30 -16.86 0.81
C ILE A 44 -13.87 -17.84 -0.22
N LEU A 45 -14.96 -18.53 0.09
CA LEU A 45 -15.69 -19.37 -0.87
C LEU A 45 -16.17 -18.53 -2.04
N THR A 46 -16.81 -17.38 -1.80
CA THR A 46 -17.19 -16.44 -2.86
C THR A 46 -15.97 -15.95 -3.67
N GLN A 47 -14.87 -15.61 -3.00
CA GLN A 47 -13.63 -15.24 -3.69
C GLN A 47 -13.12 -16.36 -4.60
N SER A 48 -13.13 -17.59 -4.11
CA SER A 48 -12.64 -18.77 -4.83
C SER A 48 -13.54 -19.09 -6.02
N LEU A 49 -14.87 -18.99 -5.86
CA LEU A 49 -15.83 -19.14 -6.95
C LEU A 49 -15.60 -18.11 -8.06
N VAL A 50 -15.42 -16.83 -7.69
CA VAL A 50 -15.15 -15.75 -8.66
C VAL A 50 -13.81 -15.95 -9.36
N LEU A 51 -12.73 -16.16 -8.60
CA LEU A 51 -11.39 -16.28 -9.16
C LEU A 51 -11.24 -17.54 -10.02
N ARG A 52 -11.95 -18.63 -9.69
CA ARG A 52 -11.99 -19.84 -10.53
C ARG A 52 -12.55 -19.57 -11.92
N ASP A 53 -13.46 -18.61 -12.08
CA ASP A 53 -14.08 -18.31 -13.36
C ASP A 53 -13.27 -17.32 -14.22
N ILE A 54 -12.38 -16.51 -13.61
CA ILE A 54 -11.60 -15.46 -14.31
C ILE A 54 -10.08 -15.69 -14.32
N SER A 55 -9.53 -16.63 -13.54
CA SER A 55 -8.09 -16.92 -13.47
C SER A 55 -7.82 -18.37 -13.82
N LEU A 56 -6.98 -18.60 -14.84
CA LEU A 56 -6.59 -19.94 -15.28
C LEU A 56 -5.83 -20.70 -14.19
N GLN A 57 -4.94 -20.02 -13.46
CA GLN A 57 -4.21 -20.60 -12.33
C GLN A 57 -5.15 -21.11 -11.24
N THR A 58 -6.21 -20.36 -10.95
CA THR A 58 -7.22 -20.75 -9.94
C THR A 58 -8.11 -21.86 -10.47
N ARG A 59 -8.47 -21.83 -11.77
CA ARG A 59 -9.24 -22.90 -12.42
C ARG A 59 -8.50 -24.24 -12.45
N LYS A 60 -7.18 -24.23 -12.65
CA LYS A 60 -6.34 -25.43 -12.58
C LYS A 60 -6.28 -25.99 -11.15
N ARG A 61 -6.22 -25.11 -10.15
CA ARG A 61 -6.24 -25.51 -8.74
C ARG A 61 -7.59 -26.09 -8.32
N PHE A 62 -8.69 -25.49 -8.77
CA PHE A 62 -10.05 -25.94 -8.49
C PHE A 62 -10.83 -26.22 -9.79
N PRO A 63 -10.60 -27.35 -10.48
CA PRO A 63 -11.27 -27.64 -11.76
C PRO A 63 -12.79 -27.84 -11.64
N ALA A 64 -13.24 -28.39 -10.52
CA ALA A 64 -14.62 -28.77 -10.24
C ALA A 64 -15.08 -28.22 -8.87
N LEU A 65 -16.39 -28.10 -8.62
CA LEU A 65 -16.88 -27.51 -7.36
C LEU A 65 -16.58 -28.41 -6.15
N GLU A 66 -16.56 -29.71 -6.36
CA GLU A 66 -16.19 -30.75 -5.39
C GLU A 66 -14.75 -30.57 -4.89
N THR A 67 -13.87 -29.99 -5.71
CA THR A 67 -12.50 -29.68 -5.26
C THR A 67 -12.43 -28.54 -4.25
N LEU A 68 -13.44 -27.65 -4.21
CA LEU A 68 -13.57 -26.63 -3.17
C LEU A 68 -14.05 -27.24 -1.84
N GLU A 69 -14.92 -28.25 -1.89
CA GLU A 69 -15.33 -29.03 -0.73
C GLU A 69 -14.17 -29.83 -0.16
N ALA A 70 -13.44 -30.58 -1.02
CA ALA A 70 -12.26 -31.33 -0.62
C ALA A 70 -11.16 -30.43 -0.01
N ALA A 71 -11.05 -29.19 -0.47
CA ALA A 71 -10.12 -28.20 0.09
C ALA A 71 -10.64 -27.50 1.37
N GLY A 72 -11.86 -27.79 1.81
CA GLY A 72 -12.44 -27.28 3.06
C GLY A 72 -13.03 -25.87 2.99
N PHE A 73 -13.31 -25.35 1.79
CA PHE A 73 -13.97 -24.03 1.64
C PHE A 73 -15.48 -24.12 1.87
N CYS A 74 -16.10 -25.25 1.59
CA CYS A 74 -17.50 -25.52 1.86
C CYS A 74 -17.72 -26.93 2.43
N SER A 75 -18.85 -27.14 3.10
CA SER A 75 -19.33 -28.47 3.45
C SER A 75 -20.06 -29.13 2.26
N LYS A 76 -20.36 -30.42 2.38
CA LYS A 76 -21.14 -31.16 1.37
C LYS A 76 -22.56 -30.62 1.23
N GLU A 77 -23.17 -30.24 2.34
CA GLU A 77 -24.52 -29.67 2.38
C GLU A 77 -24.55 -28.29 1.69
N GLU A 78 -23.57 -27.45 1.97
CA GLU A 78 -23.42 -26.14 1.32
C GLU A 78 -23.16 -26.29 -0.18
N LEU A 79 -22.30 -27.23 -0.57
CA LEU A 79 -22.05 -27.52 -1.98
C LEU A 79 -23.32 -27.98 -2.69
N TYR A 80 -24.10 -28.88 -2.06
CA TYR A 80 -25.39 -29.32 -2.59
C TYR A 80 -26.35 -28.15 -2.81
N ILE A 81 -26.45 -27.20 -1.88
CA ILE A 81 -27.33 -26.03 -2.05
C ILE A 81 -26.85 -25.15 -3.23
N ILE A 82 -25.54 -24.91 -3.33
CA ILE A 82 -24.95 -24.15 -4.44
C ILE A 82 -25.26 -24.82 -5.78
N GLU A 83 -25.17 -26.14 -5.86
CA GLU A 83 -25.42 -26.89 -7.09
C GLU A 83 -26.90 -26.93 -7.49
N ASN A 84 -27.81 -27.06 -6.53
CA ASN A 84 -29.24 -27.18 -6.78
C ASN A 84 -29.98 -25.84 -6.91
N THR A 85 -29.32 -24.73 -6.60
CA THR A 85 -29.88 -23.41 -6.81
C THR A 85 -29.98 -23.13 -8.32
N HIS A 86 -31.20 -22.90 -8.78
CA HIS A 86 -31.51 -22.65 -10.18
C HIS A 86 -31.13 -21.21 -10.55
N ASP A 87 -29.86 -20.98 -10.87
CA ASP A 87 -29.39 -19.78 -11.56
C ASP A 87 -28.54 -20.17 -12.77
N SER A 88 -28.98 -19.74 -13.95
CA SER A 88 -28.27 -19.99 -15.22
C SER A 88 -27.03 -19.11 -15.39
N TYR A 89 -26.87 -18.06 -14.57
CA TYR A 89 -25.81 -17.06 -14.75
C TYR A 89 -24.66 -17.25 -13.76
N SER A 90 -24.90 -17.16 -12.45
CA SER A 90 -23.80 -17.15 -11.49
C SER A 90 -24.20 -17.64 -10.10
N ARG A 91 -23.29 -18.31 -9.38
CA ARG A 91 -23.58 -18.85 -8.04
C ARG A 91 -22.72 -18.26 -6.91
N TYR A 92 -21.82 -17.33 -7.24
CA TYR A 92 -20.89 -16.73 -6.28
C TYR A 92 -21.55 -15.82 -5.24
N TRP A 93 -22.80 -15.39 -5.47
CA TRP A 93 -23.54 -14.51 -4.56
C TRP A 93 -24.10 -15.26 -3.35
N ILE A 94 -24.33 -16.58 -3.47
CA ILE A 94 -24.97 -17.41 -2.44
C ILE A 94 -24.23 -17.35 -1.10
N PRO A 95 -22.89 -17.55 -1.01
CA PRO A 95 -22.21 -17.51 0.29
C PRO A 95 -22.24 -16.12 0.96
N ILE A 96 -22.32 -15.03 0.17
CA ILE A 96 -22.45 -13.69 0.73
C ILE A 96 -23.85 -13.47 1.32
N GLU A 97 -24.89 -14.05 0.73
CA GLU A 97 -26.23 -14.02 1.30
C GLU A 97 -26.27 -14.77 2.64
N TRP A 98 -25.68 -15.97 2.71
CA TRP A 98 -25.56 -16.72 3.98
C TRP A 98 -24.78 -15.95 5.04
N CYS A 99 -23.77 -15.15 4.65
CA CYS A 99 -23.12 -14.23 5.59
C CYS A 99 -24.11 -13.24 6.20
N PHE A 100 -24.99 -12.64 5.41
CA PHE A 100 -25.96 -11.67 5.91
C PHE A 100 -27.02 -12.31 6.79
N GLU A 101 -27.48 -13.52 6.44
CA GLU A 101 -28.39 -14.31 7.26
C GLU A 101 -27.78 -14.57 8.65
N HIS A 102 -26.55 -15.12 8.71
CA HIS A 102 -25.87 -15.36 9.97
C HIS A 102 -25.59 -14.09 10.78
N LEU A 103 -25.32 -12.96 10.13
CA LEU A 103 -25.13 -11.68 10.81
C LEU A 103 -26.44 -11.16 11.43
N TYR A 104 -27.57 -11.35 10.74
CA TYR A 104 -28.88 -10.99 11.26
C TYR A 104 -29.23 -11.86 12.48
N GLU A 105 -28.98 -13.16 12.39
CA GLU A 105 -29.14 -14.11 13.49
C GLU A 105 -28.26 -13.75 14.70
N ALA A 106 -26.99 -13.45 14.48
CA ALA A 106 -26.07 -13.02 15.52
C ALA A 106 -26.52 -11.72 16.22
N LYS A 107 -27.20 -10.82 15.50
CA LYS A 107 -27.80 -9.62 16.10
C LYS A 107 -29.02 -9.96 16.95
N ARG A 108 -29.85 -10.91 16.52
CA ARG A 108 -31.04 -11.40 17.23
C ARG A 108 -30.65 -12.11 18.53
N GLU A 109 -29.58 -12.89 18.50
CA GLU A 109 -29.00 -13.59 19.65
C GLU A 109 -28.21 -12.67 20.59
N GLY A 110 -28.03 -11.39 20.23
CA GLY A 110 -27.31 -10.42 21.06
C GLY A 110 -25.78 -10.51 21.01
N LYS A 111 -25.20 -11.36 20.15
CA LYS A 111 -23.74 -11.46 19.90
C LYS A 111 -23.17 -10.16 19.30
N ILE A 112 -24.02 -9.40 18.60
CA ILE A 112 -23.73 -8.05 18.10
C ILE A 112 -24.52 -7.02 18.93
N GLU A 113 -23.79 -6.13 19.61
CA GLU A 113 -24.35 -5.16 20.57
C GLU A 113 -25.31 -4.16 19.90
N SER A 114 -24.87 -3.50 18.82
CA SER A 114 -25.60 -2.39 18.20
C SER A 114 -25.89 -2.63 16.71
N ILE A 115 -27.00 -2.08 16.23
CA ILE A 115 -27.37 -2.14 14.80
C ILE A 115 -26.38 -1.38 13.92
N PHE A 116 -25.71 -0.35 14.45
CA PHE A 116 -24.63 0.35 13.74
C PHE A 116 -23.42 -0.54 13.48
N LEU A 117 -23.11 -1.47 14.41
CA LEU A 117 -22.03 -2.43 14.22
C LEU A 117 -22.40 -3.45 13.14
N LEU A 118 -23.66 -3.91 13.13
CA LEU A 118 -24.19 -4.78 12.08
C LEU A 118 -24.11 -4.12 10.70
N GLU A 119 -24.56 -2.87 10.58
CA GLU A 119 -24.45 -2.08 9.34
C GLU A 119 -22.99 -1.94 8.90
N ARG A 120 -22.08 -1.67 9.84
CA ARG A 120 -20.65 -1.55 9.54
C ARG A 120 -20.03 -2.85 9.00
N ILE A 121 -20.31 -4.00 9.62
CA ILE A 121 -19.82 -5.31 9.13
C ILE A 121 -20.41 -5.58 7.74
N THR A 122 -21.70 -5.35 7.57
CA THR A 122 -22.42 -5.57 6.31
C THR A 122 -21.86 -4.71 5.18
N ALA A 123 -21.55 -3.44 5.48
CA ALA A 123 -20.92 -2.52 4.54
C ALA A 123 -19.53 -3.01 4.10
N GLU A 124 -18.71 -3.50 5.02
CA GLU A 124 -17.38 -4.06 4.68
C GLU A 124 -17.47 -5.33 3.83
N ILE A 125 -18.43 -6.22 4.09
CA ILE A 125 -18.66 -7.42 3.26
C ILE A 125 -19.17 -7.02 1.87
N ARG A 126 -20.07 -6.05 1.79
CA ARG A 126 -20.56 -5.50 0.52
C ARG A 126 -19.43 -4.88 -0.29
N ASP A 127 -18.56 -4.10 0.34
CA ASP A 127 -17.40 -3.47 -0.30
C ASP A 127 -16.41 -4.50 -0.86
N PHE A 128 -16.24 -5.62 -0.16
CA PHE A 128 -15.48 -6.77 -0.64
C PHE A 128 -16.15 -7.43 -1.85
N ARG A 129 -17.46 -7.72 -1.77
CA ARG A 129 -18.25 -8.25 -2.90
C ARG A 129 -18.19 -7.33 -4.11
N GLU A 130 -18.28 -6.01 -3.93
CA GLU A 130 -18.15 -5.03 -5.00
C GLU A 130 -16.75 -5.04 -5.61
N GLY A 131 -15.72 -5.31 -4.81
CA GLY A 131 -14.36 -5.56 -5.29
C GLY A 131 -14.33 -6.71 -6.29
N LEU A 132 -14.88 -7.87 -5.90
CA LEU A 132 -14.98 -9.06 -6.75
C LEU A 132 -15.86 -8.83 -7.99
N ALA A 133 -17.00 -8.16 -7.84
CA ALA A 133 -17.87 -7.83 -8.96
C ALA A 133 -17.19 -6.90 -9.99
N LYS A 134 -16.30 -6.02 -9.55
CA LYS A 134 -15.49 -5.20 -10.47
C LYS A 134 -14.48 -6.05 -11.22
N LEU A 135 -13.87 -7.07 -10.59
CA LEU A 135 -13.00 -8.03 -11.28
C LEU A 135 -13.75 -8.77 -12.38
N LEU A 136 -14.95 -9.28 -12.07
CA LEU A 136 -15.83 -9.92 -13.05
C LEU A 136 -16.17 -8.99 -14.23
N LYS A 137 -16.40 -7.70 -13.97
CA LYS A 137 -16.66 -6.72 -15.04
C LYS A 137 -15.44 -6.48 -15.93
N PHE A 138 -14.23 -6.51 -15.36
CA PHE A 138 -12.99 -6.38 -16.15
C PHE A 138 -12.75 -7.59 -17.05
N ASP A 139 -13.16 -8.78 -16.61
CA ASP A 139 -13.10 -10.00 -17.42
C ASP A 139 -14.24 -10.04 -18.46
N TRP A 140 -15.47 -9.76 -18.03
CA TRP A 140 -16.67 -9.88 -18.88
C TRP A 140 -16.75 -8.82 -19.98
N VAL A 141 -16.29 -7.60 -19.74
CA VAL A 141 -16.25 -6.54 -20.75
C VAL A 141 -14.81 -6.44 -21.27
N PRO A 142 -14.45 -7.24 -22.30
CA PRO A 142 -13.22 -6.96 -23.02
C PRO A 142 -13.31 -5.54 -23.55
N VAL A 143 -12.18 -4.83 -23.62
CA VAL A 143 -12.14 -3.44 -24.08
C VAL A 143 -12.91 -3.36 -25.42
N PRO A 144 -14.01 -2.60 -25.54
CA PRO A 144 -14.94 -2.71 -26.68
C PRO A 144 -14.33 -2.43 -28.06
N LEU A 145 -13.20 -1.73 -28.09
CA LEU A 145 -12.40 -1.48 -29.29
C LEU A 145 -11.08 -2.27 -29.26
N GLY A 146 -10.78 -2.96 -28.17
CA GLY A 146 -9.49 -3.59 -27.88
C GLY A 146 -9.21 -4.82 -28.70
N ASP A 147 -10.19 -5.67 -29.03
CA ASP A 147 -9.90 -6.85 -29.87
C ASP A 147 -9.57 -6.43 -31.30
N THR A 148 -10.32 -5.49 -31.88
CA THR A 148 -10.01 -4.91 -33.20
C THR A 148 -8.80 -3.97 -33.18
N TYR A 149 -8.63 -3.14 -32.16
CA TYR A 149 -7.49 -2.23 -32.03
C TYR A 149 -6.20 -2.96 -31.72
N SER A 150 -6.21 -3.94 -30.80
CA SER A 150 -5.04 -4.76 -30.51
C SER A 150 -4.66 -5.55 -31.75
N GLN A 151 -5.61 -6.18 -32.45
CA GLN A 151 -5.36 -6.83 -33.73
C GLN A 151 -4.78 -5.86 -34.77
N LEU A 152 -5.30 -4.64 -34.88
CA LEU A 152 -4.78 -3.62 -35.79
C LEU A 152 -3.36 -3.19 -35.43
N VAL A 153 -3.07 -2.98 -34.14
CA VAL A 153 -1.73 -2.62 -33.66
C VAL A 153 -0.75 -3.78 -33.87
N PHE A 154 -1.14 -5.01 -33.52
CA PHE A 154 -0.35 -6.22 -33.80
C PHE A 154 -0.07 -6.37 -35.29
N LEU A 155 -1.08 -6.20 -36.14
CA LEU A 155 -0.94 -6.26 -37.59
C LEU A 155 -0.03 -5.15 -38.12
N SER A 156 -0.21 -3.90 -37.65
CA SER A 156 0.56 -2.75 -38.10
C SER A 156 2.04 -2.89 -37.79
N VAL A 157 2.39 -3.31 -36.57
CA VAL A 157 3.79 -3.53 -36.17
C VAL A 157 4.40 -4.70 -36.94
N ARG A 158 3.67 -5.81 -37.11
CA ARG A 158 4.14 -6.96 -37.90
C ARG A 158 4.34 -6.60 -39.37
N LEU A 159 3.38 -5.88 -39.97
CA LEU A 159 3.44 -5.46 -41.37
C LEU A 159 4.59 -4.47 -41.61
N TYR A 160 4.80 -3.53 -40.69
CA TYR A 160 5.94 -2.62 -40.72
C TYR A 160 7.27 -3.41 -40.81
N PHE A 161 7.44 -4.44 -39.99
CA PHE A 161 8.67 -5.23 -40.00
C PHE A 161 8.76 -6.20 -41.19
N ILE A 162 7.64 -6.70 -41.72
CA ILE A 162 7.62 -7.45 -42.99
C ILE A 162 8.15 -6.56 -44.12
N ILE A 163 7.65 -5.33 -44.25
CA ILE A 163 8.11 -4.38 -45.28
C ILE A 163 9.56 -3.96 -45.03
N ALA A 164 9.94 -3.72 -43.77
CA ALA A 164 11.32 -3.38 -43.41
C ALA A 164 12.31 -4.51 -43.75
N LEU A 165 11.87 -5.77 -43.68
CA LEU A 165 12.69 -6.93 -44.04
C LEU A 165 13.09 -6.90 -45.51
N PHE A 166 12.22 -6.46 -46.42
CA PHE A 166 12.55 -6.33 -47.85
C PHE A 166 13.24 -5.00 -48.18
N THR A 167 12.75 -3.89 -47.62
CA THR A 167 13.20 -2.54 -48.00
C THR A 167 14.54 -2.14 -47.40
N ARG A 168 14.97 -2.77 -46.30
CA ARG A 168 16.22 -2.43 -45.58
C ARG A 168 17.31 -3.47 -45.75
N GLN A 169 17.25 -4.27 -46.82
CA GLN A 169 18.35 -5.13 -47.23
C GLN A 169 19.50 -4.28 -47.78
N PHE A 170 20.73 -4.61 -47.42
CA PHE A 170 21.91 -3.97 -47.99
C PHE A 170 22.12 -4.49 -49.41
N LEU A 171 21.74 -3.69 -50.40
CA LEU A 171 21.96 -4.00 -51.81
C LEU A 171 23.45 -3.86 -52.15
N ARG A 172 23.94 -4.77 -53.00
CA ARG A 172 25.36 -4.96 -53.33
C ARG A 172 26.04 -3.72 -53.95
N ASP A 173 25.24 -2.79 -54.47
CA ASP A 173 25.71 -1.59 -55.17
C ASP A 173 26.04 -0.43 -54.22
N PHE A 174 25.70 -0.54 -52.94
CA PHE A 174 26.07 0.44 -51.92
C PHE A 174 27.16 -0.17 -51.04
N GLU A 175 28.34 0.46 -51.01
CA GLU A 175 29.45 0.11 -50.09
C GLU A 175 29.03 0.38 -48.63
N HIS A 176 28.16 -0.48 -48.10
CA HIS A 176 27.77 -0.47 -46.70
C HIS A 176 28.74 -1.37 -45.92
N PRO A 177 29.49 -0.83 -44.94
CA PRO A 177 30.50 -1.60 -44.21
C PRO A 177 29.91 -2.63 -43.23
N TYR A 178 28.58 -2.70 -43.10
CA TYR A 178 27.88 -3.51 -42.13
C TYR A 178 27.05 -4.62 -42.80
N TRP A 179 27.38 -5.87 -42.52
CA TRP A 179 26.62 -7.05 -42.93
C TRP A 179 25.34 -7.27 -42.10
N PHE A 180 25.19 -6.52 -41.01
CA PHE A 180 24.12 -6.67 -40.03
C PHE A 180 23.40 -5.33 -39.79
N PRO A 181 22.06 -5.25 -39.89
CA PRO A 181 21.34 -4.00 -39.78
C PRO A 181 21.10 -3.63 -38.30
N ILE A 182 22.14 -3.08 -37.65
CA ILE A 182 22.13 -2.72 -36.22
C ILE A 182 20.95 -1.79 -35.88
N ALA A 183 20.74 -0.72 -36.64
CA ALA A 183 19.68 0.25 -36.38
C ALA A 183 18.27 -0.36 -36.51
N THR A 184 18.03 -1.18 -37.54
CA THR A 184 16.74 -1.89 -37.71
C THR A 184 16.52 -2.93 -36.61
N THR A 185 17.59 -3.59 -36.15
CA THR A 185 17.51 -4.55 -35.04
C THR A 185 17.14 -3.85 -33.73
N ILE A 186 17.75 -2.70 -33.42
CA ILE A 186 17.38 -1.90 -32.25
C ILE A 186 15.92 -1.45 -32.34
N GLN A 187 15.48 -0.97 -33.52
CA GLN A 187 14.08 -0.61 -33.72
C GLN A 187 13.15 -1.82 -33.52
N PHE A 188 13.52 -3.00 -34.02
CA PHE A 188 12.76 -4.23 -33.80
C PHE A 188 12.59 -4.53 -32.30
N ILE A 189 13.70 -4.50 -31.54
CA ILE A 189 13.67 -4.75 -30.10
C ILE A 189 12.76 -3.74 -29.40
N VAL A 190 12.83 -2.45 -29.74
CA VAL A 190 12.01 -1.41 -29.10
C VAL A 190 10.52 -1.56 -29.45
N TYR A 191 10.16 -1.67 -30.73
CA TYR A 191 8.75 -1.71 -31.14
C TYR A 191 8.08 -3.05 -30.79
N VAL A 192 8.76 -4.18 -31.02
CA VAL A 192 8.22 -5.50 -30.66
C VAL A 192 8.27 -5.71 -29.16
N GLY A 193 9.33 -5.24 -28.48
CA GLY A 193 9.41 -5.25 -27.02
C GLY A 193 8.28 -4.45 -26.38
N TRP A 194 8.00 -3.25 -26.88
CA TRP A 194 6.89 -2.43 -26.37
C TRP A 194 5.53 -3.07 -26.63
N LEU A 195 5.33 -3.68 -27.80
CA LEU A 195 4.14 -4.46 -28.13
C LEU A 195 3.96 -5.67 -27.18
N LYS A 196 5.06 -6.37 -26.85
CA LYS A 196 5.05 -7.50 -25.91
C LYS A 196 4.73 -7.07 -24.47
N VAL A 197 5.20 -5.90 -24.04
CA VAL A 197 4.80 -5.33 -22.74
C VAL A 197 3.30 -5.05 -22.70
N ALA A 198 2.70 -4.57 -23.80
CA ALA A 198 1.26 -4.35 -23.86
C ALA A 198 0.47 -5.67 -23.82
N GLU A 199 0.95 -6.70 -24.51
CA GLU A 199 0.38 -8.06 -24.52
C GLU A 199 0.37 -8.68 -23.11
N ALA A 200 1.51 -8.66 -22.41
CA ALA A 200 1.65 -9.18 -21.04
C ALA A 200 0.83 -8.40 -19.99
N LEU A 201 0.35 -7.19 -20.32
CA LEU A 201 -0.50 -6.39 -19.44
C LEU A 201 -1.99 -6.50 -19.77
N LEU A 202 -2.35 -7.17 -20.86
CA LEU A 202 -3.72 -7.26 -21.33
C LEU A 202 -4.56 -8.17 -20.43
N ASN A 203 -4.02 -9.33 -20.04
CA ASN A 203 -4.66 -10.25 -19.11
C ASN A 203 -3.80 -10.48 -17.86
N PRO A 204 -3.99 -9.71 -16.77
CA PRO A 204 -3.21 -9.85 -15.54
C PRO A 204 -3.58 -11.08 -14.69
N LEU A 205 -4.53 -11.92 -15.14
CA LEU A 205 -5.03 -13.12 -14.45
C LEU A 205 -4.63 -14.42 -15.18
N GLY A 206 -3.69 -14.31 -16.12
CA GLY A 206 -3.10 -15.42 -16.86
C GLY A 206 -2.10 -16.22 -16.02
N GLU A 207 -1.08 -16.78 -16.67
CA GLU A 207 -0.05 -17.62 -16.06
C GLU A 207 1.36 -17.09 -16.27
N ASP A 208 1.49 -15.82 -16.70
CA ASP A 208 2.80 -15.21 -16.91
C ASP A 208 3.45 -14.87 -15.56
N ASP A 209 4.79 -14.80 -15.51
CA ASP A 209 5.57 -14.55 -14.29
C ASP A 209 5.18 -13.24 -13.57
N ASP A 210 4.66 -12.26 -14.32
CA ASP A 210 4.24 -10.95 -13.80
C ASP A 210 2.74 -10.89 -13.42
N ASP A 211 1.98 -11.97 -13.63
CA ASP A 211 0.55 -12.00 -13.36
C ASP A 211 0.22 -12.05 -11.87
N LEU A 212 -1.06 -11.86 -11.57
CA LEU A 212 -1.52 -11.87 -10.19
C LEU A 212 -1.52 -13.29 -9.65
N GLU A 213 -0.78 -13.47 -8.56
CA GLU A 213 -0.74 -14.70 -7.75
C GLU A 213 -2.08 -14.94 -7.01
N CYS A 214 -3.13 -15.29 -7.74
CA CYS A 214 -4.48 -15.48 -7.21
C CYS A 214 -4.53 -16.59 -6.15
N ASN A 215 -3.83 -17.70 -6.38
CA ASN A 215 -3.76 -18.82 -5.43
C ASN A 215 -3.14 -18.40 -4.10
N TYR A 216 -2.04 -17.64 -4.13
CA TYR A 216 -1.41 -17.09 -2.94
C TYR A 216 -2.36 -16.17 -2.17
N VAL A 217 -3.12 -15.32 -2.88
CA VAL A 217 -4.07 -14.40 -2.22
C VAL A 217 -5.20 -15.17 -1.53
N ILE A 218 -5.75 -16.22 -2.15
CA ILE A 218 -6.76 -17.08 -1.53
C ILE A 218 -6.19 -17.71 -0.24
N ASP A 219 -5.00 -18.30 -0.31
CA ASP A 219 -4.38 -18.98 0.85
C ASP A 219 -4.05 -18.01 1.97
N LYS A 220 -3.48 -16.85 1.62
CA LYS A 220 -3.19 -15.79 2.59
C LYS A 220 -4.46 -15.32 3.29
N ASN A 221 -5.53 -15.06 2.53
CA ASN A 221 -6.80 -14.61 3.08
C ASN A 221 -7.43 -15.68 3.99
N LEU A 222 -7.36 -16.95 3.60
CA LEU A 222 -7.82 -18.07 4.43
C LEU A 222 -7.06 -18.14 5.75
N ILE A 223 -5.74 -18.26 5.70
CA ILE A 223 -4.91 -18.44 6.90
C ILE A 223 -5.04 -17.22 7.82
N THR A 224 -4.90 -16.02 7.28
CA THR A 224 -4.95 -14.79 8.08
C THR A 224 -6.34 -14.51 8.61
N GLY A 225 -7.37 -14.69 7.77
CA GLY A 225 -8.77 -14.50 8.16
C GLY A 225 -9.17 -15.45 9.29
N MET A 226 -8.84 -16.74 9.14
CA MET A 226 -9.08 -17.74 10.19
C MET A 226 -8.34 -17.40 11.48
N THR A 227 -7.05 -17.03 11.40
CA THR A 227 -6.24 -16.64 12.57
C THR A 227 -6.84 -15.44 13.31
N LEU A 228 -7.39 -14.48 12.57
CA LEU A 228 -7.96 -13.26 13.13
C LEU A 228 -9.25 -13.54 13.92
N VAL A 229 -10.07 -14.49 13.46
CA VAL A 229 -11.39 -14.76 14.06
C VAL A 229 -11.42 -15.91 15.09
N ASP A 230 -10.39 -16.78 15.09
CA ASP A 230 -10.40 -18.04 15.83
C ASP A 230 -10.51 -17.89 17.36
N ARG A 231 -10.05 -16.77 17.93
CA ARG A 231 -10.13 -16.51 19.38
C ARG A 231 -10.71 -15.13 19.72
N GLY A 232 -11.59 -14.60 18.86
CA GLY A 232 -12.22 -13.29 19.08
C GLY A 232 -11.27 -12.10 18.88
N GLY A 233 -10.27 -12.26 18.01
CA GLY A 233 -9.19 -11.29 17.81
C GLY A 233 -7.97 -11.57 18.70
N ILE A 234 -6.81 -11.08 18.28
CA ILE A 234 -5.62 -11.06 19.13
C ILE A 234 -5.92 -10.08 20.27
N ARG A 235 -6.01 -10.58 21.51
CA ARG A 235 -6.22 -9.72 22.68
C ARG A 235 -5.13 -8.65 22.72
N ALA A 236 -5.55 -7.39 22.87
CA ALA A 236 -4.62 -6.30 23.00
C ALA A 236 -3.71 -6.52 24.22
N PRO A 237 -2.41 -6.19 24.12
CA PRO A 237 -1.53 -6.23 25.27
C PRO A 237 -2.02 -5.24 26.34
N THR A 238 -1.56 -5.42 27.58
CA THR A 238 -1.88 -4.53 28.69
C THR A 238 -1.47 -3.11 28.36
N LEU A 239 -2.34 -2.14 28.69
CA LEU A 239 -2.04 -0.72 28.49
C LEU A 239 -0.93 -0.28 29.44
N ILE A 240 0.17 0.21 28.87
CA ILE A 240 1.31 0.77 29.59
C ILE A 240 1.63 2.16 29.06
N LYS A 241 2.23 3.02 29.89
CA LYS A 241 2.79 4.29 29.44
C LYS A 241 3.89 4.02 28.42
N ASP A 242 3.86 4.75 27.31
CA ASP A 242 4.87 4.61 26.27
C ASP A 242 6.19 5.30 26.66
N ALA A 243 7.25 5.03 25.89
CA ALA A 243 8.59 5.56 26.14
C ALA A 243 8.70 7.09 25.99
N PHE A 244 7.68 7.75 25.44
CA PHE A 244 7.65 9.20 25.23
C PHE A 244 6.70 9.91 26.19
N TRP A 245 6.07 9.19 27.12
CA TRP A 245 5.01 9.70 28.00
C TRP A 245 5.39 11.00 28.74
N ASP A 246 6.60 11.09 29.28
CA ASP A 246 7.09 12.25 30.04
C ASP A 246 7.98 13.21 29.21
N ASN A 247 8.14 12.98 27.91
CA ASN A 247 9.03 13.77 27.06
C ASN A 247 8.27 14.95 26.41
N GLU A 248 8.60 16.19 26.78
CA GLU A 248 8.06 17.40 26.13
C GLU A 248 8.42 17.46 24.63
N HIS A 249 9.62 16.98 24.28
CA HIS A 249 10.13 16.96 22.91
C HIS A 249 10.38 15.52 22.45
N ILE A 250 9.48 15.00 21.62
CA ILE A 250 9.62 13.66 21.04
C ILE A 250 10.72 13.67 19.98
N THR A 251 11.77 12.88 20.21
CA THR A 251 12.90 12.72 19.28
C THR A 251 13.03 11.25 18.85
N PRO A 252 12.38 10.86 17.73
CA PRO A 252 12.47 9.50 17.23
C PRO A 252 13.91 9.13 16.91
N LEU A 253 14.34 7.96 17.37
CA LEU A 253 15.68 7.44 17.08
C LEU A 253 15.75 6.90 15.66
N TYR A 254 16.87 7.17 15.01
CA TYR A 254 17.23 6.60 13.71
C TYR A 254 18.52 5.80 13.89
N SER A 255 18.72 4.77 13.06
CA SER A 255 20.05 4.19 12.92
C SER A 255 21.04 5.27 12.48
N TYR A 256 22.31 5.12 12.83
CA TYR A 256 23.33 6.12 12.51
C TYR A 256 23.36 6.44 10.99
N ASP A 257 23.29 5.41 10.14
CA ASP A 257 23.28 5.57 8.69
C ASP A 257 22.02 6.28 8.18
N ALA A 258 20.86 6.01 8.78
CA ALA A 258 19.62 6.70 8.43
C ALA A 258 19.63 8.16 8.91
N ALA A 259 20.19 8.44 10.09
CA ALA A 259 20.34 9.80 10.62
C ALA A 259 21.31 10.65 9.79
N ASN A 260 22.29 10.02 9.14
CA ASN A 260 23.26 10.69 8.28
C ASN A 260 22.71 11.04 6.88
N ARG A 261 21.51 10.56 6.53
CA ARG A 261 20.87 10.90 5.26
C ARG A 261 20.37 12.34 5.28
N THR A 262 20.58 13.06 4.19
CA THR A 262 20.01 14.38 3.99
C THR A 262 18.50 14.27 3.79
N ILE A 263 17.75 14.99 4.62
CA ILE A 263 16.30 15.09 4.51
C ILE A 263 15.96 16.47 3.93
N TYR A 264 15.03 16.50 2.98
CA TYR A 264 14.45 17.73 2.44
C TYR A 264 13.03 17.88 2.99
N PRO A 265 12.86 18.39 4.22
CA PRO A 265 11.53 18.59 4.77
C PRO A 265 10.75 19.59 3.92
N LEU A 266 9.44 19.36 3.78
CA LEU A 266 8.54 20.30 3.11
C LEU A 266 8.43 21.57 3.96
N ILE A 267 9.33 22.50 3.69
CA ILE A 267 9.34 23.83 4.28
C ILE A 267 8.94 24.80 3.16
N GLY A 268 7.95 25.65 3.43
CA GLY A 268 7.48 26.63 2.43
C GLY A 268 8.64 27.46 1.88
N SER A 269 8.72 27.60 0.55
CA SER A 269 9.84 28.23 -0.15
C SER A 269 10.15 29.67 0.31
N ALA A 270 9.12 30.41 0.72
CA ALA A 270 9.24 31.77 1.23
C ALA A 270 9.51 31.87 2.75
N SER A 271 9.35 30.78 3.51
CA SER A 271 9.32 30.82 4.99
C SER A 271 10.61 31.30 5.65
N LYS A 272 11.76 31.11 4.99
CA LYS A 272 13.10 31.51 5.50
C LYS A 272 13.58 32.84 4.91
N VAL A 273 12.80 33.45 4.01
CA VAL A 273 13.16 34.67 3.31
C VAL A 273 12.75 35.89 4.14
N ASN A 274 13.74 36.69 4.56
CA ASN A 274 13.49 38.01 5.14
C ASN A 274 13.67 39.07 4.06
N TYR A 275 12.55 39.65 3.59
CA TYR A 275 12.51 40.73 2.60
C TYR A 275 12.78 42.13 3.18
N VAL A 276 12.77 42.29 4.49
CA VAL A 276 12.61 43.59 5.17
C VAL A 276 13.81 43.94 6.06
N LYS A 277 14.97 43.33 5.79
CA LYS A 277 16.20 43.43 6.60
C LYS A 277 16.69 44.85 6.90
N LYS A 278 16.39 45.83 6.04
CA LYS A 278 16.86 47.22 6.14
C LYS A 278 15.73 48.21 6.42
N VAL A 279 14.52 47.73 6.65
CA VAL A 279 13.32 48.56 6.84
C VAL A 279 12.91 48.46 8.31
N GLN A 280 12.55 49.59 8.92
CA GLN A 280 12.01 49.63 10.28
C GLN A 280 10.48 49.62 10.29
N ASN A 281 9.84 50.29 9.33
CA ASN A 281 8.38 50.36 9.25
C ASN A 281 7.87 49.88 7.89
N ILE A 282 6.87 49.00 7.88
CA ILE A 282 6.17 48.58 6.67
C ILE A 282 4.77 49.16 6.68
N ILE A 283 4.40 49.80 5.57
CA ILE A 283 3.03 50.26 5.36
C ILE A 283 2.23 49.12 4.74
N MET A 284 1.21 48.67 5.47
CA MET A 284 0.25 47.66 5.04
C MET A 284 -0.99 48.36 4.51
N THR A 285 -1.37 48.04 3.27
CA THR A 285 -2.54 48.63 2.61
C THR A 285 -3.33 47.56 1.84
N PRO A 286 -4.66 47.71 1.66
CA PRO A 286 -5.44 46.78 0.86
C PRO A 286 -4.92 46.65 -0.58
N HIS A 287 -5.19 45.51 -1.22
CA HIS A 287 -4.81 45.30 -2.63
C HIS A 287 -5.45 46.37 -3.54
N LYS A 288 -4.75 46.82 -4.58
CA LYS A 288 -5.15 47.91 -5.49
C LYS A 288 -6.61 47.83 -6.00
N LEU A 289 -7.08 46.62 -6.32
CA LEU A 289 -8.46 46.39 -6.79
C LEU A 289 -9.54 46.67 -5.72
N LYS A 290 -9.19 46.53 -4.45
CA LYS A 290 -10.07 46.85 -3.32
C LYS A 290 -9.95 48.32 -2.91
N LEU A 291 -8.75 48.91 -3.03
CA LEU A 291 -8.52 50.34 -2.80
C LEU A 291 -9.34 51.20 -3.76
N ALA A 292 -9.41 50.83 -5.04
CA ALA A 292 -10.16 51.56 -6.06
C ALA A 292 -11.69 51.67 -5.79
N LYS A 293 -12.21 50.90 -4.83
CA LYS A 293 -13.64 50.90 -4.45
C LYS A 293 -13.93 51.68 -3.17
N LEU A 294 -12.90 52.27 -2.55
CA LEU A 294 -13.00 52.92 -1.24
C LEU A 294 -12.81 54.43 -1.38
N ASN A 295 -13.50 55.20 -0.55
CA ASN A 295 -13.33 56.65 -0.48
C ASN A 295 -12.01 57.01 0.22
N GLU A 296 -11.45 58.20 -0.03
CA GLU A 296 -10.12 58.61 0.50
C GLU A 296 -10.00 58.46 2.02
N ASN A 297 -11.04 58.83 2.78
CA ASN A 297 -11.10 58.67 4.22
C ASN A 297 -11.03 57.19 4.65
N GLU A 298 -11.67 56.30 3.90
CA GLU A 298 -11.64 54.85 4.16
C GLU A 298 -10.31 54.22 3.76
N GLN A 299 -9.65 54.75 2.73
CA GLN A 299 -8.31 54.32 2.31
C GLN A 299 -7.26 54.66 3.38
N TYR A 300 -7.34 55.86 3.96
CA TYR A 300 -6.46 56.28 5.04
C TYR A 300 -6.66 55.41 6.29
N GLN A 301 -7.91 55.20 6.71
CA GLN A 301 -8.24 54.36 7.88
C GLN A 301 -7.80 52.89 7.71
N ARG A 302 -7.75 52.38 6.48
CA ARG A 302 -7.36 50.98 6.19
C ARG A 302 -5.87 50.80 5.93
N THR A 303 -5.09 51.87 5.92
CA THR A 303 -3.63 51.81 5.81
C THR A 303 -3.01 51.82 7.21
N LYS A 304 -2.09 50.88 7.48
CA LYS A 304 -1.44 50.75 8.79
C LYS A 304 0.07 50.71 8.64
N SER A 305 0.80 51.52 9.41
CA SER A 305 2.25 51.39 9.56
C SER A 305 2.56 50.38 10.66
N VAL A 306 3.45 49.44 10.38
CA VAL A 306 3.86 48.38 11.32
C VAL A 306 5.36 48.46 11.53
N ASP A 307 5.79 48.66 12.78
CA ASP A 307 7.20 48.54 13.17
C ASP A 307 7.61 47.06 13.18
N ILE A 308 8.72 46.77 12.52
CA ILE A 308 9.28 45.42 12.31
C ILE A 308 10.72 45.30 12.84
N SER A 309 11.18 46.27 13.62
CA SER A 309 12.49 46.24 14.30
C SER A 309 12.70 44.92 15.05
N ASP A 310 11.74 44.50 15.87
CA ASP A 310 11.75 43.23 16.62
C ASP A 310 11.79 42.00 15.72
N HIS A 311 11.08 42.03 14.58
CA HIS A 311 11.09 40.95 13.60
C HIS A 311 12.50 40.73 13.03
N ASN A 312 13.20 41.81 12.66
CA ASN A 312 14.55 41.75 12.13
C ASN A 312 15.55 41.18 13.15
N VAL A 313 15.46 41.61 14.41
CA VAL A 313 16.28 41.08 15.52
C VAL A 313 16.04 39.57 15.70
N LYS A 314 14.77 39.13 15.72
CA LYS A 314 14.41 37.71 15.81
C LYS A 314 14.98 36.90 14.64
N HIS A 315 14.91 37.42 13.42
CA HIS A 315 15.41 36.74 12.22
C HIS A 315 16.94 36.56 12.22
N ILE A 316 17.69 37.53 12.77
CA ILE A 316 19.14 37.44 12.97
C ILE A 316 19.47 36.36 14.00
N ARG A 317 18.76 36.37 15.14
CA ARG A 317 18.94 35.35 16.20
C ARG A 317 18.70 33.93 15.69
N MET A 318 17.61 33.73 14.93
CA MET A 318 17.30 32.41 14.34
C MET A 318 18.40 31.92 13.38
N ARG A 319 18.97 32.81 12.55
CA ARG A 319 20.07 32.46 11.65
C ARG A 319 21.35 32.10 12.41
N LYS A 320 21.64 32.78 13.53
CA LYS A 320 22.80 32.46 14.37
C LYS A 320 22.65 31.07 15.00
N MET A 321 21.50 30.79 15.62
CA MET A 321 21.21 29.48 16.22
C MET A 321 21.25 28.33 15.20
N SER A 322 20.74 28.56 13.98
CA SER A 322 20.79 27.55 12.92
C SER A 322 22.20 27.19 12.46
N LYS A 323 23.16 28.13 12.57
CA LYS A 323 24.58 27.86 12.25
C LYS A 323 25.28 27.14 13.41
N GLU A 324 24.95 27.50 14.65
CA GLU A 324 25.51 26.86 15.84
C GLU A 324 25.05 25.40 15.98
N ARG A 325 23.79 25.12 15.62
CA ARG A 325 23.18 23.79 15.65
C ARG A 325 23.23 23.08 14.30
N ASP A 326 24.41 23.07 13.67
CA ASP A 326 24.60 22.33 12.42
C ASP A 326 24.37 20.82 12.65
N PRO A 327 23.41 20.18 11.95
CA PRO A 327 23.05 18.79 12.19
C PRO A 327 24.22 17.83 11.98
N ASN A 328 25.05 18.08 10.96
CA ASN A 328 26.19 17.21 10.64
C ASN A 328 27.26 17.27 11.74
N LYS A 329 27.53 18.48 12.26
CA LYS A 329 28.42 18.66 13.40
C LYS A 329 27.90 17.94 14.64
N ILE A 330 26.61 18.07 14.97
CA ILE A 330 26.02 17.42 16.15
C ILE A 330 26.07 15.90 16.01
N LEU A 331 25.72 15.34 14.85
CA LEU A 331 25.73 13.89 14.63
C LEU A 331 27.13 13.27 14.79
N ARG A 332 28.18 13.97 14.33
CA ARG A 332 29.58 13.54 14.54
C ARG A 332 29.95 13.50 16.02
N LEU A 333 29.54 14.49 16.80
CA LEU A 333 29.81 14.53 18.24
C LEU A 333 29.11 13.37 18.97
N VAL A 334 27.88 13.03 18.57
CA VAL A 334 27.15 11.88 19.13
C VAL A 334 27.91 10.57 18.87
N ARG A 335 28.42 10.36 17.65
CA ARG A 335 29.22 9.17 17.32
C ARG A 335 30.48 9.07 18.17
N GLN A 336 31.19 10.17 18.35
CA GLN A 336 32.41 10.21 19.15
C GLN A 336 32.14 9.83 20.62
N ARG A 337 31.05 10.33 21.20
CA ARG A 337 30.63 9.98 22.56
C ARG A 337 30.26 8.50 22.69
N SER A 338 29.46 7.98 21.76
CA SER A 338 29.07 6.57 21.77
C SER A 338 30.28 5.63 21.62
N LEU A 339 31.26 5.98 20.78
CA LEU A 339 32.50 5.22 20.65
C LEU A 339 33.32 5.24 21.95
N ALA A 340 33.40 6.39 22.62
CA ALA A 340 34.12 6.54 23.89
C ALA A 340 33.48 5.71 25.02
N GLU A 341 32.15 5.75 25.16
CA GLU A 341 31.41 4.93 26.13
C GLU A 341 31.60 3.42 25.87
N THR A 342 31.65 3.01 24.60
CA THR A 342 31.90 1.61 24.24
C THR A 342 33.32 1.18 24.63
N LEU A 343 34.31 2.03 24.42
CA LEU A 343 35.71 1.76 24.80
C LEU A 343 35.89 1.70 26.32
N GLU A 344 35.20 2.57 27.06
CA GLU A 344 35.24 2.61 28.53
C GLU A 344 34.57 1.38 29.18
N ASN A 345 33.48 0.89 28.58
CA ASN A 345 32.84 -0.35 29.00
C ASN A 345 33.70 -1.59 28.72
N ILE A 346 34.53 -1.58 27.66
CA ILE A 346 35.45 -2.68 27.34
C ILE A 346 36.65 -2.68 28.30
N THR A 347 37.19 -1.51 28.66
CA THR A 347 38.33 -1.42 29.59
C THR A 347 37.94 -1.72 31.05
N THR A 348 36.70 -1.47 31.45
CA THR A 348 36.19 -1.79 32.80
C THR A 348 35.73 -3.24 32.96
N THR A 349 35.45 -3.95 31.86
CA THR A 349 35.08 -5.37 31.86
C THR A 349 36.23 -6.31 31.49
N ALA A 350 37.40 -5.78 31.15
CA ALA A 350 38.61 -6.57 30.95
C ALA A 350 39.07 -7.14 32.32
N PRO A 351 39.17 -8.48 32.49
CA PRO A 351 39.65 -9.05 33.74
C PRO A 351 41.07 -8.58 34.00
N THR A 352 41.32 -8.05 35.20
CA THR A 352 42.68 -7.72 35.61
C THR A 352 43.53 -8.99 35.59
N ASN A 353 44.82 -8.91 35.22
CA ASN A 353 45.72 -10.07 35.18
C ASN A 353 45.71 -10.89 36.49
N ASN A 354 45.36 -10.26 37.62
CA ASN A 354 45.21 -10.91 38.92
C ASN A 354 43.97 -11.83 39.04
N GLU A 355 42.92 -11.65 38.24
CA GLU A 355 41.74 -12.55 38.21
C GLU A 355 41.97 -13.79 37.33
N ILE A 356 42.83 -13.68 36.32
CA ILE A 356 43.21 -14.81 35.45
C ILE A 356 44.12 -15.77 36.23
N ASP A 357 45.07 -15.26 37.01
CA ASP A 357 45.93 -16.07 37.88
C ASP A 357 45.16 -16.73 39.03
N ARG A 358 44.15 -16.07 39.59
CA ARG A 358 43.26 -16.69 40.59
C ARG A 358 42.45 -17.85 40.02
N LYS A 359 41.93 -17.73 38.80
CA LYS A 359 41.17 -18.80 38.13
C LYS A 359 42.04 -19.96 37.65
N MET A 360 43.34 -19.76 37.44
CA MET A 360 44.27 -20.86 37.16
C MET A 360 44.69 -21.63 38.42
N HIS A 361 44.77 -20.98 39.58
CA HIS A 361 45.11 -21.65 40.85
C HIS A 361 43.95 -22.42 41.49
N GLU A 362 42.69 -22.14 41.13
CA GLU A 362 41.52 -22.93 41.58
C GLU A 362 41.27 -24.20 40.73
N ARG A 363 42.10 -24.47 39.72
CA ARG A 363 41.97 -25.64 38.82
C ARG A 363 43.05 -26.71 38.96
N PHE A 364 43.84 -26.69 40.04
CA PHE A 364 44.75 -27.78 40.40
C PHE A 364 44.56 -28.23 41.84
#